data_AF-A0A1S9PL19-F1
#
_entry.id   AF-A0A1S9PL19-F1
#
_cell.length_a   1.000
_cell.length_b   1.000
_cell.length_c   1.000
_cell.angle_alpha   90.00
_cell.angle_beta   90.00
_cell.angle_gamma   90.00
#
_symmetry.space_group_name_H-M   'P 1'
#
loop_
_entity.id
_entity.type
_entity.pdbx_description
1 polymer ?
#
loop_
_entity_poly.entity_id
_entity_poly.type
_entity_poly.pdbx_seq_one_letter_code
_entity_poly.pdbx_strand_id
1 'polypeptide(L)'
;MTKEELEREYLKAKQKKEQQGKEYLRSKEKKKSSALKGVWVLALFGIVFVFILVKIANSNSMEVFNGLPSSDAAYAIAKVYIRPTVRSTSVNFEDDSYKFAKKSDSVYVIKSAYTARSSSGESTTTHFTISLQYMGGSGSKEESWKMLDLEQN
;
A
#
# COMPACT_ATOMS: atom_id res chain seq x y z
N MET A 1 -8.64 -67.93 48.66
CA MET A 1 -8.09 -67.46 47.39
C MET A 1 -7.66 -68.68 46.59
N THR A 2 -8.35 -68.98 45.50
CA THR A 2 -8.06 -70.16 44.65
C THR A 2 -7.01 -69.81 43.60
N LYS A 3 -6.27 -70.80 43.10
CA LYS A 3 -5.23 -70.58 42.08
C LYS A 3 -5.77 -69.86 40.83
N GLU A 4 -7.02 -70.13 40.47
CA GLU A 4 -7.68 -69.48 39.34
C GLU A 4 -7.91 -67.98 39.55
N GLU A 5 -8.17 -67.53 40.78
CA GLU A 5 -8.33 -66.11 41.10
C GLU A 5 -7.00 -65.38 40.93
N LEU A 6 -5.91 -66.00 41.38
CA LEU A 6 -4.56 -65.46 41.26
C LEU A 6 -4.12 -65.30 39.79
N GLU A 7 -4.42 -66.30 38.95
CA GLU A 7 -4.10 -66.24 37.51
C GLU A 7 -4.92 -65.16 36.78
N ARG A 8 -6.21 -65.02 37.11
CA ARG A 8 -7.06 -63.96 36.55
C ARG A 8 -6.56 -62.57 36.92
N GLU A 9 -6.11 -62.39 38.17
CA GLU A 9 -5.57 -61.12 38.63
C GLU A 9 -4.23 -60.79 37.96
N TYR A 10 -3.36 -61.78 37.81
CA TYR A 10 -2.10 -61.63 37.10
C TYR A 10 -2.29 -61.26 35.62
N LEU A 11 -3.22 -61.91 34.92
CA LEU A 11 -3.54 -61.59 33.52
C LEU A 11 -4.09 -60.18 33.36
N LYS A 12 -4.98 -59.74 34.27
CA LYS A 12 -5.48 -58.35 34.29
C LYS A 12 -4.36 -57.34 34.53
N ALA A 13 -3.46 -57.61 35.47
CA ALA A 13 -2.33 -56.74 35.76
C ALA A 13 -1.36 -56.63 34.58
N LYS A 14 -1.10 -57.75 33.88
CA LYS A 14 -0.25 -57.78 32.68
C LYS A 14 -0.87 -56.98 31.53
N GLN A 15 -2.16 -57.17 31.24
CA GLN A 15 -2.86 -56.39 30.21
C GLN A 15 -2.88 -54.89 30.52
N LYS A 16 -3.10 -54.53 31.79
CA LYS A 16 -3.10 -53.12 32.22
C LYS A 16 -1.74 -52.45 32.02
N LYS A 17 -0.64 -53.14 32.33
CA LYS A 17 0.73 -52.64 32.10
C LYS A 17 1.04 -52.49 30.60
N GLU A 18 0.64 -53.45 29.78
CA GLU A 18 0.83 -53.37 28.32
C GLU A 18 0.01 -52.23 27.69
N GLN A 19 -1.21 -51.99 28.17
CA GLN A 19 -2.03 -50.86 27.72
C GLN A 19 -1.42 -49.51 28.14
N GLN A 20 -0.94 -49.38 29.39
CA GLN A 20 -0.28 -48.16 29.86
C GLN A 20 1.00 -47.84 29.07
N GLY A 21 1.80 -48.86 28.72
CA GLY A 21 2.98 -48.69 27.88
C GLY A 21 2.64 -48.15 26.48
N LYS A 22 1.59 -48.70 25.84
CA LYS A 22 1.13 -48.25 24.52
C LYS A 22 0.59 -46.83 24.54
N GLU A 23 -0.14 -46.43 25.57
CA GLU A 23 -0.63 -45.05 25.72
C GLU A 23 0.50 -44.04 25.93
N TYR A 24 1.51 -44.39 26.73
CA TYR A 24 2.67 -43.51 26.98
C TYR A 24 3.44 -43.20 25.68
N LEU A 25 3.68 -44.22 24.84
CA LEU A 25 4.35 -44.05 23.55
C LEU A 25 3.52 -43.20 22.57
N ARG A 26 2.20 -43.45 22.48
CA ARG A 26 1.29 -42.66 21.64
C ARG A 26 1.24 -41.18 22.05
N SER A 27 1.27 -40.89 23.35
CA SER A 27 1.23 -39.50 23.83
C SER A 27 2.49 -38.71 23.47
N LYS A 28 3.67 -39.36 23.47
CA LYS A 28 4.94 -38.75 23.04
C LYS A 28 4.96 -38.43 21.55
N GLU A 29 4.45 -39.34 20.72
CA GLU A 29 4.37 -39.11 19.26
C GLU A 29 3.41 -37.96 18.92
N LYS A 30 2.25 -37.89 19.58
CA LYS A 30 1.28 -36.80 19.39
C LYS A 30 1.85 -35.44 19.79
N LYS A 31 2.62 -35.35 20.89
CA LYS A 31 3.31 -34.11 21.28
C LYS A 31 4.36 -33.67 20.26
N LYS A 32 5.16 -34.60 19.74
CA LYS A 32 6.19 -34.28 18.73
C LYS A 32 5.58 -33.82 17.40
N SER A 33 4.49 -34.47 16.97
CA SER A 33 3.75 -34.09 15.76
C SER A 33 3.10 -32.70 15.86
N SER A 34 2.52 -32.37 17.02
CA SER A 34 1.87 -31.07 17.21
C SER A 34 2.85 -29.90 17.22
N ALA A 35 4.04 -30.07 17.83
CA ALA A 35 5.07 -29.05 17.83
C ALA A 35 5.63 -28.79 16.41
N LEU A 36 5.84 -29.84 15.62
CA LEU A 36 6.28 -29.72 14.23
C LEU A 36 5.26 -28.98 13.35
N LYS A 37 3.96 -29.20 13.57
CA LYS A 37 2.89 -28.45 12.87
C LYS A 37 2.94 -26.97 13.19
N GLY A 38 3.16 -26.60 14.46
CA GLY A 38 3.30 -25.20 14.86
C GLY A 38 4.48 -24.51 14.18
N VAL A 39 5.64 -25.16 14.17
CA VAL A 39 6.85 -24.65 13.49
C VAL A 39 6.61 -24.49 11.99
N TRP A 40 5.93 -25.46 11.36
CA TRP A 40 5.63 -25.40 9.93
C TRP A 40 4.67 -24.25 9.56
N VAL A 41 3.63 -24.01 10.36
CA VAL A 41 2.72 -22.87 10.16
C VAL A 41 3.45 -21.54 10.34
N LEU A 42 4.33 -21.44 11.34
CA LEU A 42 5.12 -20.22 11.58
C LEU A 42 6.08 -19.93 10.41
N ALA A 43 6.73 -20.97 9.88
CA ALA A 43 7.59 -20.86 8.71
C ALA A 43 6.82 -20.40 7.47
N LEU A 44 5.63 -20.97 7.23
CA LEU A 44 4.75 -20.55 6.14
C LEU A 44 4.38 -19.07 6.26
N PHE A 45 4.02 -18.63 7.47
CA PHE A 45 3.69 -17.23 7.74
C PHE A 45 4.89 -16.30 7.49
N GLY A 46 6.09 -16.73 7.89
CA GLY A 46 7.33 -16.00 7.62
C GLY A 46 7.60 -15.82 6.13
N ILE A 47 7.40 -16.87 5.33
CA ILE A 47 7.57 -16.82 3.87
C ILE A 47 6.57 -15.83 3.24
N VAL A 48 5.30 -15.89 3.62
CA VAL A 48 4.26 -14.97 3.12
C VAL A 48 4.60 -13.52 3.50
N PHE A 49 5.04 -13.29 4.74
CA PHE A 49 5.43 -11.97 5.21
C PHE A 49 6.61 -11.40 4.42
N VAL A 50 7.66 -12.19 4.19
CA VAL A 50 8.79 -11.79 3.34
C VAL A 50 8.33 -11.48 1.92
N PHE A 51 7.43 -12.30 1.36
CA PHE A 51 6.91 -12.07 0.01
C PHE A 51 6.14 -10.74 -0.10
N ILE A 52 5.35 -10.39 0.93
CA ILE A 52 4.66 -9.09 1.00
C ILE A 52 5.68 -7.94 1.07
N LEU A 53 6.71 -8.05 1.92
CA LEU A 53 7.75 -7.02 2.03
C LEU A 53 8.52 -6.83 0.73
N VAL A 54 8.91 -7.91 0.04
CA VAL A 54 9.57 -7.85 -1.26
C VAL A 54 8.67 -7.20 -2.30
N LYS A 55 7.37 -7.52 -2.30
CA LYS A 55 6.41 -6.90 -3.22
C LYS A 55 6.29 -5.38 -2.97
N ILE A 56 6.22 -4.95 -1.72
CA ILE A 56 6.14 -3.53 -1.34
C ILE A 56 7.44 -2.79 -1.67
N ALA A 57 8.60 -3.41 -1.41
CA ALA A 57 9.90 -2.83 -1.75
C ALA A 57 10.08 -2.67 -3.26
N ASN A 58 9.68 -3.69 -4.05
CA ASN A 58 9.78 -3.66 -5.50
C ASN A 58 8.72 -2.76 -6.17
N SER A 59 7.59 -2.49 -5.52
CA SER A 59 6.54 -1.70 -6.14
C SER A 59 6.87 -0.21 -6.22
N ASN A 60 8.00 0.26 -5.65
CA ASN A 60 8.36 1.69 -5.54
C ASN A 60 7.19 2.58 -5.07
N SER A 61 6.16 1.97 -4.47
CA SER A 61 4.86 2.57 -4.23
C SER A 61 4.70 3.02 -2.78
N MET A 62 5.77 2.93 -2.00
CA MET A 62 5.91 3.72 -0.78
C MET A 62 6.29 5.14 -1.16
N GLU A 63 5.42 5.82 -1.91
CA GLU A 63 5.26 7.25 -1.71
C GLU A 63 4.65 7.36 -0.31
N VAL A 64 5.53 7.30 0.69
CA VAL A 64 5.21 7.53 2.09
C VAL A 64 4.44 8.85 2.09
N PHE A 65 3.20 8.81 2.57
CA PHE A 65 2.40 10.00 2.74
C PHE A 65 3.18 10.97 3.64
N ASN A 66 3.90 11.90 3.02
CA ASN A 66 4.76 12.87 3.70
C ASN A 66 3.97 14.10 4.18
N GLY A 67 2.64 13.97 4.26
CA GLY A 67 1.72 15.05 4.60
C GLY A 67 1.10 15.69 3.36
N LEU A 68 0.65 16.94 3.54
CA LEU A 68 0.02 17.72 2.47
C LEU A 68 1.04 18.07 1.37
N PRO A 69 0.65 18.06 0.09
CA PRO A 69 1.54 18.42 -1.00
C PRO A 69 2.05 19.86 -0.91
N SER A 70 3.26 20.10 -1.43
CA SER A 70 3.83 21.44 -1.58
C SER A 70 3.13 22.23 -2.69
N SER A 71 3.35 23.54 -2.74
CA SER A 71 2.88 24.40 -3.83
C SER A 71 3.45 23.97 -5.19
N ASP A 72 4.70 23.51 -5.23
CA ASP A 72 5.35 23.03 -6.45
C ASP A 72 4.70 21.74 -6.98
N ALA A 73 4.33 20.83 -6.07
CA ALA A 73 3.60 19.62 -6.44
C ALA A 73 2.22 19.96 -7.02
N ALA A 74 1.49 20.87 -6.36
CA ALA A 74 0.21 21.35 -6.87
C ALA A 74 0.37 22.04 -8.24
N TYR A 75 1.43 22.82 -8.43
CA TYR A 75 1.75 23.49 -9.69
C TYR A 75 2.11 22.51 -10.81
N ALA A 76 2.89 21.47 -10.51
CA ALA A 76 3.17 20.40 -11.46
C ALA A 76 1.88 19.73 -11.96
N ILE A 77 0.94 19.46 -11.06
CA ILE A 77 -0.38 18.90 -11.40
C ILE A 77 -1.24 19.89 -12.17
N ALA A 78 -1.22 21.18 -11.83
CA ALA A 78 -1.89 22.21 -12.62
C ALA A 78 -1.45 22.19 -14.09
N LYS A 79 -0.15 22.04 -14.36
CA LYS A 79 0.38 21.90 -15.73
C LYS A 79 -0.19 20.67 -16.45
N VAL A 80 -0.40 19.55 -15.74
CA VAL A 80 -1.01 18.34 -16.31
C VAL A 80 -2.45 18.59 -16.76
N TYR A 81 -3.25 19.29 -15.95
CA TYR A 81 -4.64 19.64 -16.30
C TYR A 81 -4.74 20.66 -17.44
N ILE A 82 -3.78 21.59 -17.56
CA ILE A 82 -3.81 22.67 -18.57
C ILE A 82 -3.27 22.21 -19.92
N ARG A 83 -2.24 21.37 -19.97
CA ARG A 83 -1.67 20.89 -21.24
C ARG A 83 -2.72 20.39 -22.25
N PRO A 84 -3.71 19.55 -21.89
CA PRO A 84 -4.72 19.07 -22.84
C PRO A 84 -5.71 20.16 -23.28
N THR A 85 -5.83 21.29 -22.57
CA THR A 85 -6.70 22.40 -22.98
C THR A 85 -6.06 23.30 -24.04
N VAL A 86 -4.74 23.22 -24.22
CA VAL A 86 -4.01 24.08 -25.16
C VAL A 86 -3.89 23.40 -26.53
N ARG A 87 -4.40 24.06 -27.58
CA ARG A 87 -4.37 23.55 -28.97
C ARG A 87 -3.01 23.71 -29.68
N SER A 88 -1.93 23.92 -28.94
CA SER A 88 -0.59 24.16 -29.47
C SER A 88 0.33 22.97 -29.25
N THR A 89 1.24 22.73 -30.19
CA THR A 89 2.31 21.74 -30.08
C THR A 89 3.42 22.14 -29.10
N SER A 90 3.51 23.42 -28.72
CA SER A 90 4.54 23.93 -27.82
C SER A 90 3.94 24.91 -26.82
N VAL A 91 3.96 24.52 -25.54
CA VAL A 91 3.48 25.31 -24.41
C VAL A 91 4.61 25.47 -23.41
N ASN A 92 4.97 26.72 -23.13
CA ASN A 92 5.95 27.07 -22.11
C ASN A 92 5.23 27.65 -20.89
N PHE A 93 5.39 27.05 -19.74
CA PHE A 93 4.79 27.52 -18.49
C PHE A 93 5.78 28.44 -17.75
N GLU A 94 5.29 29.50 -17.11
CA GLU A 94 6.14 30.37 -16.30
C GLU A 94 6.42 29.72 -14.94
N ASP A 95 7.49 28.92 -14.87
CA ASP A 95 7.83 28.13 -13.69
C ASP A 95 8.37 28.98 -12.52
N ASP A 96 8.91 30.17 -12.79
CA ASP A 96 9.58 31.03 -11.79
C ASP A 96 8.65 32.07 -11.13
N SER A 97 7.41 32.27 -11.61
CA SER A 97 6.57 33.42 -11.25
C SER A 97 5.16 33.09 -10.77
N TYR A 98 4.84 31.81 -10.51
CA TYR A 98 3.49 31.42 -10.14
C TYR A 98 3.10 31.91 -8.74
N LYS A 99 1.84 32.37 -8.59
CA LYS A 99 1.26 32.75 -7.30
C LYS A 99 0.44 31.61 -6.75
N PHE A 100 0.69 31.30 -5.48
CA PHE A 100 -0.02 30.25 -4.76
C PHE A 100 -0.87 30.83 -3.64
N ALA A 101 -2.11 30.38 -3.54
CA ALA A 101 -2.99 30.67 -2.41
C ALA A 101 -3.64 29.38 -1.91
N LYS A 102 -3.53 29.09 -0.61
CA LYS A 102 -4.22 27.97 0.02
C LYS A 102 -5.58 28.47 0.51
N LYS A 103 -6.68 27.95 -0.06
CA LYS A 103 -8.05 28.32 0.35
C LYS A 103 -8.50 27.55 1.60
N SER A 104 -8.04 26.31 1.76
CA SER A 104 -8.38 25.41 2.88
C SER A 104 -7.32 24.30 2.98
N ASP A 105 -7.37 23.46 4.00
CA ASP A 105 -6.33 22.47 4.32
C ASP A 105 -5.99 21.49 3.20
N SER A 106 -6.87 21.33 2.21
CA SER A 106 -6.64 20.51 1.01
C SER A 106 -6.93 21.23 -0.31
N VAL A 107 -7.18 22.54 -0.32
CA VAL A 107 -7.55 23.29 -1.53
C VAL A 107 -6.47 24.30 -1.90
N TYR A 108 -5.94 24.13 -3.10
CA TYR A 108 -4.80 24.82 -3.68
C TYR A 108 -5.29 25.69 -4.83
N VAL A 109 -5.00 26.99 -4.80
CA VAL A 109 -5.29 27.91 -5.89
C VAL A 109 -3.98 28.40 -6.47
N ILE A 110 -3.82 28.21 -7.77
CA ILE A 110 -2.61 28.50 -8.51
C ILE A 110 -2.97 29.52 -9.57
N LYS A 111 -2.23 30.63 -9.60
CA LYS A 111 -2.31 31.64 -10.64
C LYS A 111 -0.97 31.71 -11.35
N SER A 112 -0.96 31.47 -12.66
CA SER A 112 0.26 31.60 -13.47
C SER A 112 -0.12 31.96 -14.90
N ALA A 113 0.86 31.96 -15.79
CA ALA A 113 0.67 32.12 -17.22
C ALA A 113 1.40 31.02 -17.98
N TYR A 114 0.93 30.74 -19.18
CA TYR A 114 1.67 29.96 -20.16
C TYR A 114 1.71 30.70 -21.50
N THR A 115 2.78 30.49 -22.24
CA THR A 115 2.91 30.97 -23.61
C THR A 115 2.82 29.79 -24.56
N ALA A 116 1.86 29.83 -25.48
CA ALA A 116 1.65 28.83 -26.51
C ALA A 116 2.09 29.38 -27.87
N ARG A 117 2.74 28.55 -28.68
CA ARG A 117 3.14 28.92 -30.05
C ARG A 117 2.20 28.31 -31.07
N SER A 118 1.54 29.13 -31.89
CA SER A 118 0.67 28.63 -32.97
C SER A 118 1.50 28.05 -34.12
N SER A 119 0.83 27.33 -35.02
CA SER A 119 1.43 26.87 -36.28
C SER A 119 1.86 28.01 -37.21
N SER A 120 1.28 29.21 -37.06
CA SER A 120 1.71 30.43 -37.76
C SER A 120 2.99 31.05 -37.18
N GLY A 121 3.48 30.52 -36.05
CA GLY A 121 4.67 31.01 -35.36
C GLY A 121 4.41 32.14 -34.37
N GLU A 122 3.16 32.58 -34.23
CA GLU A 122 2.73 33.59 -33.26
C GLU A 122 2.71 33.01 -31.84
N SER A 123 3.15 33.80 -30.87
CA SER A 123 3.13 33.44 -29.45
C SER A 123 1.96 34.14 -28.76
N THR A 124 1.11 33.37 -28.08
CA THR A 124 0.03 33.91 -27.26
C THR A 124 0.30 33.54 -25.80
N THR A 125 0.33 34.54 -24.94
CA THR A 125 0.41 34.35 -23.48
C THR A 125 -1.01 34.33 -22.94
N THR A 126 -1.35 33.29 -22.19
CA THR A 126 -2.65 33.12 -21.53
C THR A 126 -2.42 33.01 -20.03
N HIS A 127 -3.14 33.82 -19.27
CA HIS A 127 -3.15 33.75 -17.82
C HIS A 127 -4.18 32.72 -17.37
N PHE A 128 -3.86 31.96 -16.34
CA PHE A 128 -4.80 30.99 -15.79
C PHE A 128 -4.87 31.07 -14.27
N THR A 129 -6.05 30.76 -13.75
CA THR A 129 -6.29 30.47 -12.34
C THR A 129 -6.91 29.08 -12.25
N ILE A 130 -6.27 28.17 -11.53
CA ILE A 130 -6.80 26.82 -11.31
C ILE A 130 -6.95 26.55 -9.82
N SER A 131 -8.08 25.96 -9.45
CA SER A 131 -8.35 25.48 -8.10
C SER A 131 -8.32 23.96 -8.08
N LEU A 132 -7.41 23.39 -7.29
CA LEU A 132 -7.22 21.94 -7.13
C LEU A 132 -7.53 21.53 -5.69
N GLN A 133 -8.23 20.42 -5.53
CA GLN A 133 -8.44 19.76 -4.24
C GLN A 133 -7.58 18.51 -4.17
N TYR A 134 -6.74 18.42 -3.14
CA TYR A 134 -5.99 17.21 -2.84
C TYR A 134 -6.89 16.19 -2.11
N MET A 135 -7.00 15.00 -2.69
CA MET A 135 -7.90 13.93 -2.23
C MET A 135 -7.18 12.86 -1.38
N GLY A 136 -5.85 12.93 -1.25
CA GLY A 136 -5.03 11.93 -0.59
C GLY A 136 -4.29 11.03 -1.58
N GLY A 137 -3.23 10.36 -1.12
CA GLY A 137 -2.32 9.58 -1.98
C GLY A 137 -1.02 10.32 -2.23
N SER A 138 -0.46 10.23 -3.43
CA SER A 138 0.77 10.96 -3.75
C SER A 138 0.49 12.32 -4.38
N GLY A 139 1.07 13.37 -3.81
CA GLY A 139 0.98 14.72 -4.38
C GLY A 139 1.54 14.84 -5.80
N SER A 140 2.36 13.88 -6.26
CA SER A 140 2.94 13.87 -7.61
C SER A 140 2.02 13.27 -8.68
N LYS A 141 0.92 12.61 -8.29
CA LYS A 141 0.04 11.86 -9.20
C LYS A 141 -1.30 12.53 -9.38
N GLU A 142 -1.74 12.69 -10.63
CA GLU A 142 -3.03 13.29 -10.99
C GLU A 142 -4.23 12.67 -10.27
N GLU A 143 -4.22 11.34 -10.08
CA GLU A 143 -5.28 10.58 -9.38
C GLU A 143 -5.51 11.00 -7.92
N SER A 144 -4.52 11.64 -7.30
CA SER A 144 -4.60 12.16 -5.93
C SER A 144 -5.19 13.58 -5.86
N TRP A 145 -5.60 14.14 -6.99
CA TRP A 145 -6.12 15.49 -7.11
C TRP A 145 -7.44 15.53 -7.86
N LYS A 146 -8.27 16.49 -7.50
CA LYS A 146 -9.51 16.82 -8.19
C LYS A 146 -9.46 18.27 -8.61
N MET A 147 -9.59 18.53 -9.91
CA MET A 147 -9.79 19.89 -10.40
C MET A 147 -11.18 20.38 -9.97
N LEU A 148 -11.23 21.50 -9.26
CA LEU A 148 -12.47 22.15 -8.85
C LEU A 148 -12.92 23.20 -9.85
N ASP A 149 -11.96 23.97 -10.37
CA ASP A 149 -12.22 25.12 -11.23
C ASP A 149 -10.98 25.47 -12.07
N LEU A 150 -11.20 25.96 -13.28
CA LEU A 150 -10.16 26.41 -14.22
C LEU A 150 -10.67 27.61 -15.00
N GLU A 151 -10.04 28.76 -14.76
CA GLU A 151 -10.27 30.02 -15.47
C GLU A 151 -9.05 30.35 -16.34
N GLN A 152 -9.27 30.73 -17.60
CA GLN A 152 -8.23 31.07 -18.58
C GLN A 152 -8.62 32.38 -19.27
N ASN A 153 -7.72 33.37 -19.25
CA ASN A 153 -7.93 34.70 -19.83
C ASN A 153 -6.73 35.12 -20.69
#